data_AF-A0A3B9KTK5-F1
#
_entry.id   AF-A0A3B9KTK5-F1
#
_cell.length_a   1.000
_cell.length_b   1.000
_cell.length_c   1.000
_cell.angle_alpha   90.00
_cell.angle_beta   90.00
_cell.angle_gamma   90.00
#
_symmetry.space_group_name_H-M   'P 1'
#
loop_
_entity.id
_entity.type
_entity.pdbx_description
1 polymer ?
#
loop_
_entity_poly.entity_id
_entity_poly.type
_entity_poly.pdbx_seq_one_letter_code
_entity_poly.pdbx_strand_id
1 'polypeptide(L)'
;MRRFLILFVGLTAFLQAQFDRDPRAVGLAGAYGTISRGFSAVGWNPANLAFPDSSGHTRISLGYVNLRIQNTVLSLKDLNYYNGRDLERPDPYTGEIPKEGFLELFREDGFRGEAGLTLVVPFLSLSHKNWAVTTRTISAADLIMPYDYADLFVNGNRILQDYDLTIDLNSMVMAVADFSMGFPFELGAVGFTVRYFQGLTYYGFDSDESTAHFLTDTTSLKAGAEYITRLMYGGTGAGLDLGYTSNLWNGWQFSVALNNLFAQTYWNKPTYARMLLGVDEADIYQSKKYVYRLKELTPMDFFGDTTGVMPTFEEIYMAEESSLDPPDGTVKIRYPAWARFGLRRQLNPEVVWVSDFSASFHNIFFARDSWLWSNGIEIV
;
A
#
# COMPACT_ATOMS: atom_id res chain seq x y z
N MET A 1 22.89 33.36 -15.79
CA MET A 1 21.61 32.62 -15.99
C MET A 1 21.89 31.14 -16.17
N ARG A 2 22.10 30.39 -15.08
CA ARG A 2 22.37 28.95 -15.13
C ARG A 2 22.07 28.31 -13.77
N ARG A 3 20.81 28.44 -13.32
CA ARG A 3 20.23 27.76 -12.16
C ARG A 3 18.71 27.70 -12.36
N PHE A 4 18.24 26.87 -13.29
CA PHE A 4 16.80 26.64 -13.51
C PHE A 4 16.53 25.23 -14.04
N LEU A 5 17.22 24.22 -13.51
CA LEU A 5 17.04 22.82 -13.93
C LEU A 5 16.94 21.83 -12.76
N ILE A 6 16.43 22.27 -11.61
CA ILE A 6 16.17 21.38 -10.45
C ILE A 6 14.71 21.51 -9.95
N LEU A 7 13.81 22.18 -10.68
CA LEU A 7 12.44 22.47 -10.22
C LEU A 7 11.33 21.75 -11.02
N PHE A 8 11.59 20.54 -11.52
CA PHE A 8 10.56 19.73 -12.18
C PHE A 8 10.63 18.22 -11.86
N VAL A 9 10.97 17.86 -10.62
CA VAL A 9 10.90 16.46 -10.10
C VAL A 9 10.03 16.36 -8.83
N GLY A 10 9.37 17.44 -8.42
CA GLY A 10 8.56 17.47 -7.20
C GLY A 10 7.09 17.74 -7.45
N LEU A 11 6.38 16.84 -8.14
CA LEU A 11 4.91 16.83 -8.19
C LEU A 11 4.43 15.37 -8.20
N THR A 12 4.15 14.88 -7.00
CA THR A 12 3.17 13.84 -6.61
C THR A 12 2.79 12.77 -7.66
N ALA A 13 3.33 11.56 -7.51
CA ALA A 13 2.74 10.34 -8.06
C ALA A 13 3.24 9.07 -7.32
N PHE A 14 2.90 8.92 -6.04
CA PHE A 14 3.13 7.68 -5.30
C PHE A 14 1.87 6.81 -5.16
N LEU A 15 0.84 6.96 -6.00
CA LEU A 15 -0.43 6.24 -5.82
C LEU A 15 -0.64 5.15 -6.88
N GLN A 16 0.13 4.07 -6.88
CA GLN A 16 -0.22 2.88 -7.69
C GLN A 16 -0.09 1.61 -6.86
N ALA A 17 -1.16 0.81 -6.80
CA ALA A 17 -1.19 -0.47 -6.08
C ALA A 17 -0.33 -1.59 -6.72
N GLN A 18 0.22 -1.34 -7.92
CA GLN A 18 0.99 -2.35 -8.62
C GLN A 18 2.40 -2.47 -8.05
N PHE A 19 2.69 -3.67 -7.53
CA PHE A 19 3.97 -4.08 -6.98
C PHE A 19 5.06 -4.25 -8.05
N ASP A 20 4.68 -4.69 -9.25
CA ASP A 20 5.59 -4.82 -10.39
C ASP A 20 5.78 -3.49 -11.11
N ARG A 21 6.85 -2.78 -10.76
CA ARG A 21 7.34 -1.63 -11.52
C ARG A 21 8.74 -1.88 -12.02
N ASP A 22 8.92 -1.76 -13.33
CA ASP A 22 10.26 -1.65 -13.90
C ASP A 22 10.75 -0.19 -13.78
N PRO A 23 12.07 0.05 -13.88
CA PRO A 23 12.63 1.40 -13.75
C PRO A 23 12.07 2.40 -14.76
N ARG A 24 11.61 1.92 -15.92
CA ARG A 24 11.03 2.76 -16.99
C ARG A 24 9.66 3.29 -16.58
N ALA A 25 8.81 2.45 -15.99
CA ALA A 25 7.53 2.86 -15.41
C ALA A 25 7.73 3.87 -14.27
N VAL A 26 8.74 3.67 -13.41
CA VAL A 26 9.08 4.62 -12.33
C VAL A 26 9.53 5.96 -12.90
N GLY A 27 10.41 5.97 -13.90
CA GLY A 27 10.88 7.18 -14.56
C GLY A 27 9.78 7.98 -15.27
N LEU A 28 8.68 7.32 -15.64
CA LEU A 28 7.51 7.94 -16.28
C LEU A 28 6.37 8.23 -15.30
N ALA A 29 6.64 8.22 -13.98
CA ALA A 29 5.65 8.45 -12.93
C ALA A 29 4.43 7.50 -13.02
N GLY A 30 4.59 6.32 -13.60
CA GLY A 30 3.52 5.35 -13.85
C GLY A 30 2.73 5.57 -15.14
N ALA A 31 3.09 6.51 -16.01
CA ALA A 31 2.52 6.64 -17.35
C ALA A 31 3.12 5.58 -18.30
N TYR A 32 2.61 4.34 -18.22
CA TYR A 32 3.25 3.17 -18.84
C TYR A 32 2.27 2.23 -19.55
N GLY A 33 0.95 2.45 -19.43
CA GLY A 33 -0.11 1.58 -19.96
C GLY A 33 -0.10 1.39 -21.49
N THR A 34 0.41 2.37 -22.24
CA THR A 34 0.51 2.31 -23.72
C THR A 34 1.85 1.74 -24.21
N ILE A 35 2.91 1.83 -23.41
CA ILE A 35 4.29 1.57 -23.83
C ILE A 35 4.95 0.37 -23.13
N SER A 36 4.26 -0.28 -22.19
CA SER A 36 4.75 -1.51 -21.56
C SER A 36 4.97 -2.62 -22.60
N ARG A 37 6.05 -3.40 -22.51
CA ARG A 37 6.40 -4.44 -23.51
C ARG A 37 6.98 -5.69 -22.84
N GLY A 38 6.85 -6.84 -23.50
CA GLY A 38 7.37 -8.11 -22.98
C GLY A 38 6.77 -8.46 -21.62
N PHE A 39 7.55 -9.11 -20.75
CA PHE A 39 7.07 -9.47 -19.42
C PHE A 39 6.68 -8.26 -18.56
N SER A 40 7.21 -7.05 -18.84
CA SER A 40 6.79 -5.81 -18.18
C SER A 40 5.37 -5.37 -18.53
N ALA A 41 4.75 -5.92 -19.58
CA ALA A 41 3.35 -5.67 -19.88
C ALA A 41 2.40 -6.38 -18.90
N VAL A 42 2.88 -7.43 -18.22
CA VAL A 42 2.11 -8.17 -17.22
C VAL A 42 1.82 -7.27 -16.03
N GLY A 43 0.55 -7.27 -15.61
CA GLY A 43 0.04 -6.35 -14.60
C GLY A 43 -0.15 -4.92 -15.08
N TRP A 44 0.44 -4.47 -16.21
CA TRP A 44 0.25 -3.11 -16.73
C TRP A 44 -0.85 -3.03 -17.79
N ASN A 45 -0.68 -3.78 -18.88
CA ASN A 45 -1.66 -3.92 -19.96
C ASN A 45 -1.28 -5.12 -20.85
N PRO A 46 -1.95 -6.28 -20.71
CA PRO A 46 -1.59 -7.49 -21.45
C PRO A 46 -1.77 -7.37 -22.97
N ALA A 47 -2.58 -6.43 -23.47
CA ALA A 47 -2.73 -6.20 -24.91
C ALA A 47 -1.41 -5.81 -25.58
N ASN A 48 -0.52 -5.15 -24.84
CA ASN A 48 0.76 -4.70 -25.39
C ASN A 48 1.70 -5.84 -25.78
N LEU A 49 1.44 -7.08 -25.33
CA LEU A 49 2.20 -8.26 -25.72
C LEU A 49 2.09 -8.58 -27.22
N ALA A 50 1.01 -8.16 -27.87
CA ALA A 50 0.77 -8.44 -29.28
C ALA A 50 1.63 -7.59 -30.23
N PHE A 51 2.10 -6.41 -29.79
CA PHE A 51 2.81 -5.48 -30.66
C PHE A 51 4.22 -5.99 -31.02
N PRO A 52 4.74 -5.68 -32.22
CA PRO A 52 6.01 -6.22 -32.72
C PRO A 52 7.21 -6.03 -31.79
N ASP A 53 7.30 -4.87 -31.12
CA ASP A 53 8.37 -4.62 -30.15
C ASP A 53 8.35 -5.64 -29.01
N SER A 54 7.15 -6.11 -28.63
CA SER A 54 6.97 -7.19 -27.67
C SER A 54 7.17 -8.56 -28.32
N SER A 55 6.37 -8.87 -29.34
CA SER A 55 6.24 -10.22 -29.92
C SER A 55 7.40 -10.67 -30.80
N GLY A 56 8.19 -9.73 -31.32
CA GLY A 56 9.38 -10.03 -32.13
C GLY A 56 10.59 -10.51 -31.32
N HIS A 57 10.57 -10.41 -29.98
CA HIS A 57 11.74 -10.67 -29.14
C HIS A 57 11.41 -11.55 -27.95
N THR A 58 12.26 -12.54 -27.68
CA THR A 58 12.24 -13.24 -26.38
C THR A 58 12.91 -12.37 -25.34
N ARG A 59 12.24 -12.10 -24.22
CA ARG A 59 12.82 -11.39 -23.08
C ARG A 59 12.75 -12.26 -21.84
N ILE A 60 13.86 -12.31 -21.11
CA ILE A 60 14.01 -13.07 -19.88
C ILE A 60 14.51 -12.11 -18.80
N SER A 61 13.88 -12.13 -17.64
CA SER A 61 14.42 -11.53 -16.41
C SER A 61 15.08 -12.62 -15.59
N LEU A 62 16.34 -12.42 -15.20
CA LEU A 62 17.07 -13.29 -14.27
C LEU A 62 16.77 -12.96 -12.80
N GLY A 63 15.97 -11.91 -12.57
CA GLY A 63 15.52 -11.49 -11.25
C GLY A 63 15.64 -9.99 -11.06
N TYR A 64 14.80 -9.46 -10.19
CA TYR A 64 14.89 -8.08 -9.71
C TYR A 64 14.32 -8.00 -8.29
N VAL A 65 14.70 -6.91 -7.62
CA VAL A 65 14.18 -6.51 -6.32
C VAL A 65 13.52 -5.16 -6.49
N ASN A 66 12.25 -5.05 -6.09
CA ASN A 66 11.54 -3.78 -6.02
C ASN A 66 11.26 -3.48 -4.55
N LEU A 67 11.82 -2.38 -4.05
CA LEU A 67 11.51 -1.85 -2.72
C LEU A 67 10.67 -0.59 -2.88
N ARG A 68 9.59 -0.53 -2.12
CA ARG A 68 8.71 0.63 -2.06
C ARG A 68 8.43 1.02 -0.62
N ILE A 69 8.56 2.31 -0.35
CA ILE A 69 8.17 2.93 0.91
C ILE A 69 7.34 4.16 0.55
N GLN A 70 6.21 4.34 1.23
CA GLN A 70 5.31 5.45 1.01
C GLN A 70 4.73 5.93 2.34
N ASN A 71 4.39 7.22 2.40
CA ASN A 71 3.61 7.77 3.49
C ASN A 71 2.65 8.86 2.97
N THR A 72 1.59 9.18 3.73
CA THR A 72 0.56 10.18 3.33
C THR A 72 0.87 11.61 3.77
N VAL A 73 1.80 11.81 4.71
CA VAL A 73 1.95 13.07 5.45
C VAL A 73 3.16 13.88 5.00
N LEU A 74 4.32 13.23 4.86
CA LEU A 74 5.63 13.83 4.67
C LEU A 74 6.06 13.74 3.21
N SER A 75 5.86 14.82 2.47
CA SER A 75 6.54 15.02 1.18
C SER A 75 7.94 15.62 1.38
N LEU A 76 8.79 15.57 0.34
CA LEU A 76 10.10 16.24 0.37
C LEU A 76 9.97 17.76 0.56
N LYS A 77 8.87 18.35 0.08
CA LYS A 77 8.57 19.78 0.28
C LYS A 77 8.30 20.06 1.76
N ASP A 78 7.45 19.26 2.39
CA ASP A 78 7.06 19.44 3.79
C ASP A 78 8.24 19.17 4.72
N LEU A 79 9.02 18.12 4.44
CA LEU A 79 10.29 17.87 5.12
C LEU A 79 11.21 19.09 5.06
N ASN A 80 11.42 19.68 3.88
CA ASN A 80 12.27 20.86 3.76
C ASN A 80 11.69 22.10 4.45
N TYR A 81 10.37 22.22 4.55
CA TYR A 81 9.72 23.36 5.19
C TYR A 81 9.73 23.29 6.72
N TYR A 82 9.44 22.11 7.29
CA TYR A 82 9.32 21.91 8.73
C TYR A 82 10.63 21.50 9.42
N ASN A 83 11.61 20.96 8.69
CA ASN A 83 12.87 20.50 9.29
C ASN A 83 13.64 21.64 9.98
N GLY A 84 13.88 21.49 11.29
CA GLY A 84 14.60 22.46 12.12
C GLY A 84 13.82 23.76 12.39
N ARG A 85 12.55 23.84 11.97
CA ARG A 85 11.69 25.01 12.17
C ARG A 85 11.04 24.97 13.56
N ASP A 86 10.95 26.13 14.19
CA ASP A 86 10.13 26.32 15.39
C ASP A 86 8.65 26.40 15.00
N LEU A 87 7.83 25.46 15.46
CA LEU A 87 6.42 25.37 15.11
C LEU A 87 5.56 26.43 15.84
N GLU A 88 6.03 26.99 16.95
CA GLU A 88 5.31 27.99 17.75
C GLU A 88 5.63 29.42 17.30
N ARG A 89 6.72 29.59 16.55
CA ARG A 89 7.13 30.91 16.05
C ARG A 89 6.41 31.21 14.73
N PRO A 90 5.74 32.38 14.62
CA PRO A 90 5.14 32.82 13.36
C PRO A 90 6.17 32.82 12.22
N ASP A 91 5.78 32.30 11.06
CA ASP A 91 6.61 32.32 9.86
C ASP A 91 6.95 33.77 9.49
N PRO A 92 8.23 34.12 9.27
CA PRO A 92 8.62 35.50 8.97
C PRO A 92 8.03 36.09 7.69
N TYR A 93 7.53 35.25 6.78
CA TYR A 93 7.01 35.63 5.47
C TYR A 93 5.48 35.59 5.42
N THR A 94 4.83 34.59 6.04
CA THR A 94 3.36 34.48 6.04
C THR A 94 2.72 35.02 7.31
N GLY A 95 3.46 35.09 8.43
CA GLY A 95 2.93 35.45 9.74
C GLY A 95 2.09 34.35 10.41
N GLU A 96 1.92 33.21 9.76
CA GLU A 96 1.14 32.07 10.26
C GLU A 96 1.97 31.21 11.21
N ILE A 97 1.32 30.56 12.18
CA ILE A 97 1.97 29.62 13.10
C ILE A 97 2.09 28.26 12.38
N PRO A 98 3.30 27.76 12.10
CA PRO A 98 3.49 26.53 11.32
C PRO A 98 2.86 25.27 11.93
N LYS A 99 2.61 25.28 13.24
CA LYS A 99 1.98 24.18 13.99
C LYS A 99 0.67 23.69 13.39
N GLU A 100 -0.23 24.61 13.03
CA GLU A 100 -1.55 24.25 12.48
C GLU A 100 -1.42 23.60 11.11
N GLY A 101 -0.59 24.18 10.24
CA GLY A 101 -0.29 23.60 8.92
C GLY A 101 0.41 22.24 9.01
N PHE A 102 1.20 21.99 10.06
CA PHE A 102 1.81 20.68 10.29
C PHE A 102 0.75 19.63 10.68
N LEU A 103 -0.16 19.98 11.60
CA LEU A 103 -1.28 19.11 11.98
C LEU A 103 -2.23 18.84 10.83
N GLU A 104 -2.43 19.81 9.94
CA GLU A 104 -3.26 19.66 8.75
C GLU A 104 -2.80 18.54 7.82
N LEU A 105 -1.49 18.23 7.78
CA LEU A 105 -0.95 17.09 7.01
C LEU A 105 -1.52 15.73 7.45
N PHE A 106 -2.04 15.63 8.68
CA PHE A 106 -2.55 14.39 9.27
C PHE A 106 -4.10 14.36 9.32
N ARG A 107 -4.80 15.45 9.00
CA ARG A 107 -6.22 15.62 9.33
C ARG A 107 -7.19 14.69 8.60
N GLU A 108 -6.90 14.31 7.36
CA GLU A 108 -7.81 13.50 6.56
C GLU A 108 -7.78 12.02 6.97
N ASP A 109 -6.59 11.41 6.93
CA ASP A 109 -6.42 9.95 7.09
C ASP A 109 -5.48 9.57 8.25
N GLY A 110 -5.07 10.53 9.08
CA GLY A 110 -3.96 10.35 10.01
C GLY A 110 -2.63 10.14 9.29
N PHE A 111 -1.70 9.46 9.96
CA PHE A 111 -0.49 8.97 9.30
C PHE A 111 -0.73 7.57 8.75
N ARG A 112 -0.54 7.41 7.44
CA ARG A 112 -0.47 6.09 6.82
C ARG A 112 0.91 5.85 6.25
N GLY A 113 1.55 4.78 6.71
CA GLY A 113 2.86 4.32 6.25
C GLY A 113 2.76 2.97 5.57
N GLU A 114 3.38 2.83 4.41
CA GLU A 114 3.31 1.60 3.62
C GLU A 114 4.71 1.16 3.19
N ALA A 115 4.98 -0.13 3.30
CA ALA A 115 6.22 -0.76 2.88
C ALA A 115 5.93 -1.97 1.99
N GLY A 116 6.73 -2.15 0.95
CA GLY A 116 6.50 -3.14 -0.07
C GLY A 116 7.80 -3.67 -0.63
N LEU A 117 7.88 -4.99 -0.77
CA LEU A 117 9.03 -5.67 -1.33
C LEU A 117 8.52 -6.68 -2.37
N THR A 118 9.04 -6.62 -3.58
CA THR A 118 8.81 -7.64 -4.61
C THR A 118 10.11 -8.29 -5.02
N LEU A 119 10.14 -9.61 -4.97
CA LEU A 119 11.29 -10.43 -5.30
C LEU A 119 10.93 -11.40 -6.43
N VAL A 120 11.75 -11.41 -7.47
CA VAL A 120 11.66 -12.37 -8.58
C VAL A 120 12.87 -13.30 -8.50
N VAL A 121 12.96 -14.10 -7.42
CA VAL A 121 14.05 -15.06 -7.18
C VAL A 121 13.49 -16.30 -6.44
N PRO A 122 13.82 -17.54 -6.84
CA PRO A 122 14.65 -17.94 -7.99
C PRO A 122 13.91 -17.88 -9.34
N PHE A 123 12.70 -17.30 -9.37
CA PHE A 123 11.75 -17.56 -10.43
C PHE A 123 11.84 -16.61 -11.65
N LEU A 124 11.44 -17.15 -12.79
CA LEU A 124 11.63 -16.60 -14.13
C LEU A 124 10.47 -15.65 -14.50
N SER A 125 10.81 -14.48 -15.04
CA SER A 125 9.88 -13.74 -15.90
C SER A 125 10.31 -13.90 -17.35
N LEU A 126 9.42 -14.42 -18.18
CA LEU A 126 9.66 -14.72 -19.58
C LEU A 126 8.54 -14.12 -20.42
N SER A 127 8.90 -13.50 -21.52
CA SER A 127 7.95 -13.21 -22.60
C SER A 127 8.51 -13.70 -23.91
N HIS A 128 7.67 -14.36 -24.69
CA HIS A 128 8.00 -14.83 -26.02
C HIS A 128 6.76 -14.68 -26.90
N LYS A 129 6.93 -14.08 -28.08
CA LYS A 129 5.79 -13.73 -28.94
C LYS A 129 4.75 -12.93 -28.14
N ASN A 130 3.48 -13.29 -28.30
CA ASN A 130 2.35 -12.61 -27.72
C ASN A 130 1.97 -13.13 -26.33
N TRP A 131 2.83 -13.89 -25.65
CA TRP A 131 2.56 -14.38 -24.29
C TRP A 131 3.71 -14.08 -23.33
N ALA A 132 3.37 -14.07 -22.04
CA ALA A 132 4.33 -13.91 -20.95
C ALA A 132 3.93 -14.71 -19.71
N VAL A 133 4.93 -15.17 -18.98
CA VAL A 133 4.79 -15.78 -17.65
C VAL A 133 5.67 -15.02 -16.68
N THR A 134 5.11 -14.63 -15.54
CA THR A 134 5.89 -14.00 -14.46
C THR A 134 5.58 -14.68 -13.14
N THR A 135 6.60 -14.82 -12.30
CA THR A 135 6.47 -15.39 -10.97
C THR A 135 7.23 -14.51 -10.00
N ARG A 136 6.60 -14.14 -8.88
CA ARG A 136 7.14 -13.18 -7.93
C ARG A 136 6.67 -13.46 -6.52
N THR A 137 7.45 -13.04 -5.55
CA THR A 137 7.03 -12.96 -4.15
C THR A 137 6.78 -11.50 -3.82
N ILE A 138 5.61 -11.20 -3.27
CA ILE A 138 5.21 -9.87 -2.82
C ILE A 138 5.14 -9.92 -1.29
N SER A 139 5.79 -8.97 -0.64
CA SER A 139 5.57 -8.61 0.75
C SER A 139 5.05 -7.18 0.80
N ALA A 140 4.01 -6.94 1.59
CA ALA A 140 3.40 -5.63 1.74
C ALA A 140 2.97 -5.43 3.19
N ALA A 141 3.19 -4.24 3.71
CA ALA A 141 2.74 -3.80 5.01
C ALA A 141 2.11 -2.41 4.90
N ASP A 142 1.07 -2.17 5.67
CA ASP A 142 0.23 -0.98 5.70
C ASP A 142 -0.09 -0.68 7.16
N LEU A 143 0.34 0.48 7.63
CA LEU A 143 0.16 0.96 9.00
C LEU A 143 -0.63 2.26 8.94
N ILE A 144 -1.73 2.33 9.69
CA ILE A 144 -2.54 3.53 9.86
C ILE A 144 -2.50 3.92 11.33
N MET A 145 -2.12 5.16 11.59
CA MET A 145 -2.16 5.79 12.90
C MET A 145 -3.08 7.02 12.83
N PRO A 146 -4.08 7.14 13.70
CA PRO A 146 -5.03 8.25 13.69
C PRO A 146 -4.36 9.61 13.93
N TYR A 147 -5.06 10.67 13.51
CA TYR A 147 -4.65 12.07 13.68
C TYR A 147 -4.25 12.40 15.14
N ASP A 148 -4.93 11.79 16.10
CA ASP A 148 -4.76 12.03 17.53
C ASP A 148 -3.35 11.72 18.05
N TYR A 149 -2.58 10.85 17.37
CA TYR A 149 -1.15 10.70 17.64
C TYR A 149 -0.36 11.98 17.35
N ALA A 150 -0.63 12.62 16.20
CA ALA A 150 0.02 13.87 15.82
C ALA A 150 -0.44 15.02 16.73
N ASP A 151 -1.73 15.08 17.06
CA ASP A 151 -2.26 16.07 18.00
C ASP A 151 -1.61 15.94 19.38
N LEU A 152 -1.55 14.72 19.93
CA LEU A 152 -0.91 14.46 21.21
C LEU A 152 0.59 14.79 21.19
N PHE A 153 1.29 14.47 20.10
CA PHE A 153 2.72 14.78 19.96
C PHE A 153 3.01 16.29 19.90
N VAL A 154 2.15 17.05 19.21
CA VAL A 154 2.36 18.47 18.89
C VAL A 154 1.73 19.40 19.92
N ASN A 155 0.53 19.09 20.39
CA ASN A 155 -0.20 19.87 21.38
C ASN A 155 -0.02 19.35 22.81
N GLY A 156 0.58 18.17 22.99
CA GLY A 156 0.62 17.50 24.28
C GLY A 156 -0.75 16.96 24.70
N ASN A 157 -0.80 16.46 25.93
CA ASN A 157 -2.02 15.96 26.53
C ASN A 157 -2.95 17.10 26.96
N ARG A 158 -4.12 17.19 26.33
CA ARG A 158 -5.16 18.17 26.67
C ARG A 158 -6.21 17.57 27.62
N ILE A 159 -6.55 18.30 28.67
CA ILE A 159 -7.57 17.87 29.63
C ILE A 159 -8.95 17.90 28.96
N LEU A 160 -9.78 16.89 29.25
CA LEU A 160 -11.11 16.66 28.65
C LEU A 160 -11.11 16.40 27.14
N GLN A 161 -9.95 16.06 26.57
CA GLN A 161 -9.84 15.55 25.22
C GLN A 161 -9.74 14.02 25.28
N ASP A 162 -10.68 13.33 24.63
CA ASP A 162 -10.60 11.90 24.38
C ASP A 162 -9.80 11.69 23.09
N TYR A 163 -8.70 10.94 23.19
CA TYR A 163 -7.81 10.62 22.07
C TYR A 163 -8.08 9.20 21.61
N ASP A 164 -8.46 9.04 20.34
CA ASP A 164 -8.50 7.75 19.66
C ASP A 164 -7.10 7.40 19.13
N LEU A 165 -6.50 6.39 19.74
CA LEU A 165 -5.17 5.89 19.43
C LEU A 165 -5.24 4.50 18.77
N THR A 166 -6.37 4.16 18.15
CA THR A 166 -6.55 2.86 17.51
C THR A 166 -5.67 2.75 16.27
N ILE A 167 -4.67 1.87 16.33
CA ILE A 167 -3.79 1.58 15.19
C ILE A 167 -4.46 0.51 14.33
N ASP A 168 -4.35 0.64 13.00
CA ASP A 168 -4.59 -0.46 12.07
C ASP A 168 -3.27 -0.87 11.41
N LEU A 169 -3.03 -2.17 11.36
CA LEU A 169 -1.83 -2.75 10.78
C LEU A 169 -2.24 -3.95 9.95
N ASN A 170 -1.83 -3.98 8.69
CA ASN A 170 -2.04 -5.11 7.79
C ASN A 170 -0.74 -5.43 7.07
N SER A 171 -0.37 -6.70 7.06
CA SER A 171 0.85 -7.21 6.46
C SER A 171 0.59 -8.55 5.78
N MET A 172 1.18 -8.75 4.61
CA MET A 172 1.05 -9.99 3.86
C MET A 172 2.32 -10.35 3.13
N VAL A 173 2.54 -11.66 2.97
CA VAL A 173 3.55 -12.22 2.08
C VAL A 173 2.89 -13.29 1.21
N MET A 174 3.10 -13.19 -0.10
CA MET A 174 2.50 -14.09 -1.09
C MET A 174 3.47 -14.39 -2.22
N ALA A 175 3.37 -15.59 -2.78
CA ALA A 175 3.87 -15.89 -4.12
C ALA A 175 2.75 -15.68 -5.14
N VAL A 176 3.08 -15.11 -6.29
CA VAL A 176 2.15 -14.78 -7.36
C VAL A 176 2.70 -15.33 -8.66
N ALA A 177 1.84 -16.02 -9.42
CA ALA A 177 2.14 -16.48 -10.76
C ALA A 177 1.12 -15.88 -11.74
N ASP A 178 1.62 -15.29 -12.82
CA ASP A 178 0.79 -14.73 -13.88
C ASP A 178 1.09 -15.42 -15.20
N PHE A 179 0.04 -15.69 -15.95
CA PHE A 179 0.10 -15.99 -17.37
C PHE A 179 -0.66 -14.91 -18.13
N SER A 180 -0.02 -14.31 -19.13
CA SER A 180 -0.60 -13.24 -19.93
C SER A 180 -0.50 -13.54 -21.42
N MET A 181 -1.50 -13.11 -22.19
CA MET A 181 -1.51 -13.26 -23.63
C MET A 181 -2.20 -12.06 -24.30
N GLY A 182 -1.62 -11.60 -25.42
CA GLY A 182 -2.17 -10.55 -26.28
C GLY A 182 -2.61 -11.10 -27.64
N PHE A 183 -3.66 -10.54 -28.20
CA PHE A 183 -4.26 -10.91 -29.48
C PHE A 183 -4.36 -9.67 -30.37
N PRO A 184 -3.61 -9.60 -31.47
CA PRO A 184 -3.73 -8.50 -32.43
C PRO A 184 -5.01 -8.63 -33.26
N PHE A 185 -5.58 -7.49 -33.67
CA PHE A 185 -6.69 -7.38 -34.61
C PHE A 185 -6.59 -6.04 -35.36
N GLU A 186 -7.49 -5.76 -36.31
CA GLU A 186 -7.36 -4.62 -37.24
C GLU A 186 -7.22 -3.25 -36.55
N LEU A 187 -7.91 -3.04 -35.41
CA LEU A 187 -7.92 -1.75 -34.71
C LEU A 187 -6.94 -1.69 -33.53
N GLY A 188 -6.14 -2.73 -33.30
CA GLY A 188 -5.18 -2.76 -32.20
C GLY A 188 -4.93 -4.16 -31.66
N ALA A 189 -4.90 -4.29 -30.35
CA ALA A 189 -4.79 -5.56 -29.66
C ALA A 189 -5.65 -5.59 -28.40
N VAL A 190 -6.13 -6.77 -28.06
CA VAL A 190 -6.69 -7.07 -26.74
C VAL A 190 -5.77 -8.04 -26.01
N GLY A 191 -5.85 -8.11 -24.70
CA GLY A 191 -5.11 -9.10 -23.94
C GLY A 191 -5.75 -9.41 -22.61
N PHE A 192 -5.30 -10.51 -22.01
CA PHE A 192 -5.69 -10.88 -20.66
C PHE A 192 -4.50 -11.38 -19.85
N THR A 193 -4.63 -11.32 -18.54
CA THR A 193 -3.73 -11.99 -17.58
C THR A 193 -4.57 -12.81 -16.62
N VAL A 194 -4.25 -14.10 -16.46
CA VAL A 194 -4.76 -14.90 -15.34
C VAL A 194 -3.70 -14.95 -14.27
N ARG A 195 -4.09 -14.61 -13.04
CA ARG A 195 -3.21 -14.57 -11.88
C ARG A 195 -3.61 -15.65 -10.88
N TYR A 196 -2.62 -16.35 -10.35
CA TYR A 196 -2.73 -17.21 -9.19
C TYR A 196 -1.98 -16.59 -8.01
N PHE A 197 -2.64 -16.55 -6.85
CA PHE A 197 -2.04 -16.12 -5.58
C PHE A 197 -1.86 -17.35 -4.69
N GLN A 198 -0.66 -17.49 -4.14
CA GLN A 198 -0.34 -18.39 -3.05
C GLN A 198 0.03 -17.56 -1.83
N GLY A 199 -0.91 -17.44 -0.89
CA GLY A 199 -0.65 -16.83 0.42
C GLY A 199 0.40 -17.65 1.17
N LEU A 200 1.37 -16.96 1.77
CA LEU A 200 2.36 -17.56 2.66
C LEU A 200 2.03 -17.20 4.10
N THR A 201 1.96 -15.90 4.40
CA THR A 201 1.56 -15.39 5.71
C THR A 201 0.74 -14.10 5.55
N TYR A 202 -0.22 -13.91 6.43
CA TYR A 202 -0.94 -12.66 6.64
C TYR A 202 -0.96 -12.37 8.13
N TYR A 203 -0.70 -11.12 8.48
CA TYR A 203 -0.82 -10.61 9.83
C TYR A 203 -1.59 -9.30 9.77
N GLY A 204 -2.63 -9.15 10.57
CA GLY A 204 -3.28 -7.85 10.68
C GLY A 204 -4.12 -7.69 11.93
N PHE A 205 -4.52 -6.45 12.18
CA PHE A 205 -5.47 -6.10 13.22
C PHE A 205 -6.89 -6.13 12.67
N ASP A 206 -7.84 -6.45 13.53
CA ASP A 206 -9.25 -6.30 13.22
C ASP A 206 -9.67 -4.88 13.60
N SER A 207 -9.56 -3.94 12.66
CA SER A 207 -9.81 -2.51 12.91
C SER A 207 -11.23 -2.21 13.38
N ASP A 208 -12.21 -3.04 13.01
CA ASP A 208 -13.62 -2.82 13.34
C ASP A 208 -13.94 -3.18 14.80
N GLU A 209 -13.14 -4.07 15.39
CA GLU A 209 -13.32 -4.55 16.77
C GLU A 209 -12.20 -4.07 17.71
N SER A 210 -11.06 -3.63 17.17
CA SER A 210 -9.96 -3.09 17.95
C SER A 210 -10.22 -1.62 18.28
N THR A 211 -9.89 -1.21 19.49
CA THR A 211 -10.05 0.17 19.97
C THR A 211 -8.90 0.54 20.89
N ALA A 212 -8.47 1.78 20.89
CA ALA A 212 -7.56 2.30 21.90
C ALA A 212 -7.89 3.76 22.19
N HIS A 213 -8.11 4.07 23.47
CA HIS A 213 -8.52 5.39 23.91
C HIS A 213 -7.68 5.87 25.08
N PHE A 214 -7.50 7.18 25.13
CA PHE A 214 -6.78 7.88 26.18
C PHE A 214 -7.49 9.19 26.52
N LEU A 215 -7.88 9.36 27.78
CA LEU A 215 -8.56 10.55 28.27
C LEU A 215 -7.92 10.98 29.59
N THR A 216 -7.55 12.26 29.66
CA THR A 216 -7.20 12.91 30.92
C THR A 216 -8.34 13.82 31.34
N ASP A 217 -9.04 13.46 32.41
CA ASP A 217 -10.06 14.28 33.05
C ASP A 217 -9.39 15.28 34.03
N THR A 218 -10.19 16.15 34.62
CA THR A 218 -9.81 17.10 35.67
C THR A 218 -9.33 16.43 36.96
N THR A 219 -9.78 15.19 37.22
CA THR A 219 -9.48 14.45 38.45
C THR A 219 -8.94 13.06 38.23
N SER A 220 -8.89 12.58 36.99
CA SER A 220 -8.45 11.22 36.70
C SER A 220 -7.88 11.04 35.30
N LEU A 221 -7.19 9.92 35.08
CA LEU A 221 -6.67 9.49 33.80
C LEU A 221 -7.24 8.10 33.49
N LYS A 222 -7.79 7.97 32.28
CA LYS A 222 -8.41 6.74 31.76
C LYS A 222 -7.69 6.35 30.49
N ALA A 223 -7.23 5.12 30.42
CA ALA A 223 -6.63 4.58 29.22
C ALA A 223 -7.04 3.12 29.06
N GLY A 224 -7.35 2.73 27.84
CA GLY A 224 -7.72 1.36 27.53
C GLY A 224 -7.45 1.06 26.06
N ALA A 225 -7.01 -0.15 25.78
CA ALA A 225 -6.85 -0.67 24.45
C ALA A 225 -7.35 -2.11 24.38
N GLU A 226 -7.98 -2.45 23.29
CA GLU A 226 -8.44 -3.77 22.94
C GLU A 226 -8.00 -4.02 21.51
N TYR A 227 -7.18 -5.04 21.27
CA TYR A 227 -6.68 -5.37 19.94
C TYR A 227 -6.96 -6.82 19.63
N ILE A 228 -7.58 -7.05 18.48
CA ILE A 228 -7.75 -8.39 17.93
C ILE A 228 -6.78 -8.54 16.78
N THR A 229 -5.88 -9.51 16.91
CA THR A 229 -4.86 -9.81 15.91
C THR A 229 -5.21 -11.09 15.18
N ARG A 230 -4.97 -11.11 13.87
CA ARG A 230 -5.23 -12.24 12.98
C ARG A 230 -3.93 -12.64 12.30
N LEU A 231 -3.44 -13.83 12.59
CA LEU A 231 -2.29 -14.44 11.94
C LEU A 231 -2.76 -15.65 11.13
N MET A 232 -2.47 -15.65 9.84
CA MET A 232 -2.91 -16.70 8.93
C MET A 232 -1.74 -17.21 8.10
N TYR A 233 -1.65 -18.53 7.95
CA TYR A 233 -0.65 -19.19 7.14
C TYR A 233 -1.28 -19.95 6.00
N GLY A 234 -0.75 -19.75 4.81
CA GLY A 234 -1.33 -20.34 3.62
C GLY A 234 -2.61 -19.63 3.17
N GLY A 235 -2.87 -19.74 1.88
CA GLY A 235 -4.05 -19.19 1.26
C GLY A 235 -3.94 -19.35 -0.25
N THR A 236 -5.07 -19.37 -0.95
CA THR A 236 -5.05 -19.39 -2.42
C THR A 236 -6.03 -18.40 -2.98
N GLY A 237 -5.69 -17.88 -4.15
CA GLY A 237 -6.50 -16.87 -4.81
C GLY A 237 -6.30 -16.85 -6.30
N ALA A 238 -7.18 -16.12 -6.96
CA ALA A 238 -7.03 -15.83 -8.37
C ALA A 238 -7.41 -14.38 -8.67
N GLY A 239 -6.96 -13.87 -9.81
CA GLY A 239 -7.33 -12.56 -10.33
C GLY A 239 -7.24 -12.54 -11.85
N LEU A 240 -7.84 -11.52 -12.46
CA LEU A 240 -7.87 -11.32 -13.90
C LEU A 240 -7.47 -9.89 -14.25
N ASP A 241 -6.63 -9.74 -15.27
CA ASP A 241 -6.42 -8.46 -15.93
C ASP A 241 -6.95 -8.52 -17.36
N LEU A 242 -7.50 -7.42 -17.86
CA LEU A 242 -7.96 -7.23 -19.22
C LEU A 242 -7.33 -5.97 -19.78
N GLY A 243 -6.96 -6.02 -21.06
CA GLY A 243 -6.29 -4.92 -21.73
C GLY A 243 -6.76 -4.71 -23.15
N TYR A 244 -6.72 -3.46 -23.58
CA TYR A 244 -6.87 -3.02 -24.96
C TYR A 244 -5.80 -1.95 -25.25
N THR A 245 -5.22 -2.00 -26.46
CA THR A 245 -4.36 -0.94 -26.98
C THR A 245 -4.60 -0.77 -28.47
N SER A 246 -4.80 0.47 -28.92
CA SER A 246 -5.01 0.79 -30.33
C SER A 246 -3.72 0.63 -31.15
N ASN A 247 -3.87 0.53 -32.47
CA ASN A 247 -2.75 0.77 -33.37
C ASN A 247 -2.28 2.24 -33.30
N LEU A 248 -1.04 2.48 -33.71
CA LEU A 248 -0.50 3.84 -33.81
C LEU A 248 -1.17 4.56 -34.99
N TRP A 249 -1.85 5.66 -34.72
CA TRP A 249 -2.56 6.46 -35.73
C TRP A 249 -2.05 7.89 -35.72
N ASN A 250 -1.37 8.29 -36.81
CA ASN A 250 -0.75 9.61 -36.95
C ASN A 250 0.20 9.98 -35.80
N GLY A 251 0.79 9.00 -35.10
CA GLY A 251 1.62 9.18 -33.91
C GLY A 251 0.87 9.10 -32.58
N TRP A 252 -0.46 8.99 -32.57
CA TRP A 252 -1.26 8.77 -31.37
C TRP A 252 -1.51 7.28 -31.12
N GLN A 253 -1.53 6.87 -29.85
CA GLN A 253 -1.94 5.53 -29.43
C GLN A 253 -2.71 5.62 -28.11
N PHE A 254 -3.77 4.83 -27.99
CA PHE A 254 -4.65 4.80 -26.83
C PHE A 254 -4.64 3.41 -26.20
N SER A 255 -4.81 3.33 -24.89
CA SER A 255 -4.95 2.05 -24.19
C SER A 255 -5.96 2.13 -23.05
N VAL A 256 -6.61 1.00 -22.78
CA VAL A 256 -7.44 0.80 -21.59
C VAL A 256 -7.02 -0.50 -20.93
N ALA A 257 -6.82 -0.49 -19.62
CA ALA A 257 -6.56 -1.69 -18.85
C ALA A 257 -7.44 -1.73 -17.60
N LEU A 258 -7.94 -2.92 -17.28
CA LEU A 258 -8.65 -3.23 -16.06
C LEU A 258 -7.88 -4.34 -15.37
N ASN A 259 -7.33 -4.07 -14.21
CA ASN A 259 -6.42 -4.98 -13.54
C ASN A 259 -6.98 -5.36 -12.17
N ASN A 260 -6.55 -6.53 -11.69
CA ASN A 260 -7.01 -7.12 -10.44
C ASN A 260 -8.53 -7.33 -10.40
N LEU A 261 -9.17 -7.58 -11.54
CA LEU A 261 -10.59 -7.94 -11.57
C LEU A 261 -10.79 -9.24 -10.79
N PHE A 262 -11.71 -9.19 -9.84
CA PHE A 262 -12.03 -10.31 -8.94
C PHE A 262 -10.84 -10.83 -8.14
N ALA A 263 -9.75 -10.05 -8.05
CA ALA A 263 -8.54 -10.47 -7.36
C ALA A 263 -8.80 -10.62 -5.87
N GLN A 264 -8.70 -11.85 -5.39
CA GLN A 264 -8.97 -12.17 -3.99
C GLN A 264 -8.27 -13.46 -3.60
N THR A 265 -7.99 -13.57 -2.31
CA THR A 265 -7.43 -14.74 -1.65
C THR A 265 -8.36 -15.23 -0.56
N TYR A 266 -8.40 -16.55 -0.45
CA TYR A 266 -9.05 -17.29 0.60
C TYR A 266 -7.97 -17.81 1.53
N TRP A 267 -7.94 -17.24 2.73
CA TRP A 267 -7.08 -17.61 3.84
C TRP A 267 -7.82 -18.60 4.74
N ASN A 268 -7.13 -19.19 5.72
CA ASN A 268 -7.65 -20.20 6.66
C ASN A 268 -7.92 -21.61 6.11
N LYS A 269 -7.38 -21.95 4.93
CA LYS A 269 -7.47 -23.30 4.35
C LYS A 269 -6.09 -23.93 4.19
N PRO A 270 -5.96 -25.26 4.32
CA PRO A 270 -4.72 -25.95 4.07
C PRO A 270 -4.29 -25.79 2.61
N THR A 271 -3.03 -25.43 2.41
CA THR A 271 -2.40 -25.27 1.09
C THR A 271 -1.03 -25.92 1.09
N TYR A 272 -0.45 -26.22 -0.07
CA TYR A 272 0.92 -26.76 -0.15
C TYR A 272 1.97 -25.83 0.49
N ALA A 273 1.73 -24.52 0.52
CA ALA A 273 2.63 -23.57 1.19
C ALA A 273 2.78 -23.86 2.69
N ARG A 274 1.74 -24.36 3.37
CA ARG A 274 1.86 -24.72 4.80
C ARG A 274 2.92 -25.80 5.03
N MET A 275 3.03 -26.75 4.10
CA MET A 275 4.02 -27.83 4.18
C MET A 275 5.44 -27.28 4.01
N LEU A 276 5.62 -26.33 3.08
CA LEU A 276 6.90 -25.65 2.89
C LEU A 276 7.31 -24.83 4.12
N LEU A 277 6.33 -24.22 4.80
CA LEU A 277 6.55 -23.41 6.00
C LEU A 277 6.63 -24.24 7.29
N GLY A 278 6.36 -25.55 7.25
CA GLY A 278 6.35 -26.41 8.43
C GLY A 278 5.23 -26.08 9.42
N VAL A 279 4.10 -25.55 8.94
CA VAL A 279 2.97 -25.14 9.78
C VAL A 279 1.93 -26.26 9.86
N ASP A 280 1.59 -26.62 11.10
CA ASP A 280 0.54 -27.60 11.40
C ASP A 280 -0.85 -27.06 11.04
N GLU A 281 -1.78 -27.96 10.74
CA GLU A 281 -3.12 -27.57 10.28
C GLU A 281 -3.90 -26.76 11.32
N ALA A 282 -3.69 -27.06 12.60
CA ALA A 282 -4.29 -26.32 13.72
C ALA A 282 -3.78 -24.87 13.84
N ASP A 283 -2.61 -24.57 13.28
CA ASP A 283 -1.95 -23.26 13.37
C ASP A 283 -2.14 -22.38 12.13
N ILE A 284 -2.88 -22.87 11.12
CA ILE A 284 -3.18 -22.14 9.89
C ILE A 284 -3.87 -20.80 10.16
N TYR A 285 -4.68 -20.74 11.21
CA TYR A 285 -5.37 -19.53 11.64
C TYR A 285 -5.21 -19.39 13.15
N GLN A 286 -4.61 -18.29 13.57
CA GLN A 286 -4.50 -17.90 14.96
C GLN A 286 -5.11 -16.51 15.11
N SER A 287 -6.08 -16.39 16.00
CA SER A 287 -6.65 -15.11 16.38
C SER A 287 -6.50 -14.94 17.88
N LYS A 288 -6.01 -13.77 18.27
CA LYS A 288 -5.77 -13.43 19.67
C LYS A 288 -6.34 -12.07 19.98
N LYS A 289 -7.06 -11.98 21.10
CA LYS A 289 -7.56 -10.76 21.68
C LYS A 289 -6.64 -10.34 22.83
N TYR A 290 -6.16 -9.13 22.76
CA TYR A 290 -5.36 -8.47 23.78
C TYR A 290 -6.16 -7.33 24.37
N VAL A 291 -6.40 -7.35 25.67
CA VAL A 291 -7.08 -6.27 26.38
C VAL A 291 -6.09 -5.66 27.35
N TYR A 292 -5.81 -4.38 27.18
CA TYR A 292 -4.97 -3.57 28.05
C TYR A 292 -5.85 -2.51 28.69
N ARG A 293 -5.98 -2.50 30.01
CA ARG A 293 -6.77 -1.50 30.72
C ARG A 293 -5.94 -0.88 31.82
N LEU A 294 -5.92 0.43 31.83
CA LEU A 294 -5.47 1.18 32.97
C LEU A 294 -6.68 1.40 33.87
N LYS A 295 -6.57 1.03 35.14
CA LYS A 295 -7.51 1.47 36.17
C LYS A 295 -7.59 3.01 36.11
N GLU A 296 -8.77 3.57 36.32
CA GLU A 296 -8.92 5.02 36.43
C GLU A 296 -7.97 5.55 37.51
N LEU A 297 -6.96 6.30 37.06
CA LEU A 297 -5.89 6.80 37.91
C LEU A 297 -6.23 8.19 38.39
N THR A 298 -6.33 8.37 39.69
CA THR A 298 -6.48 9.67 40.33
C THR A 298 -5.13 10.18 40.82
N PRO A 299 -4.98 11.48 41.14
CA PRO A 299 -3.77 11.99 41.79
C PRO A 299 -3.38 11.18 43.05
N MET A 300 -4.35 10.67 43.82
CA MET A 300 -4.08 9.85 45.01
C MET A 300 -3.36 8.55 44.68
N ASP A 301 -3.60 7.96 43.50
CA ASP A 301 -2.93 6.74 43.06
C ASP A 301 -1.45 6.97 42.72
N PHE A 302 -1.04 8.22 42.42
CA PHE A 302 0.37 8.57 42.17
C PHE A 302 1.14 9.01 43.42
N PHE A 303 0.45 9.58 44.41
CA PHE A 303 1.07 10.11 45.62
C PHE A 303 0.89 9.22 46.86
N GLY A 304 0.13 8.13 46.73
CA GLY A 304 -0.23 7.21 47.80
C GLY A 304 -1.45 7.69 48.59
N ASP A 305 -2.18 6.73 49.16
CA ASP A 305 -3.21 7.00 50.19
C ASP A 305 -2.56 7.71 51.41
N THR A 306 -3.38 8.21 52.34
CA THR A 306 -3.00 8.68 53.69
C THR A 306 -2.01 7.78 54.46
N THR A 307 -1.82 6.53 54.02
CA THR A 307 -0.85 5.55 54.53
C THR A 307 0.51 5.54 53.82
N GLY A 308 0.68 6.31 52.73
CA GLY A 308 1.94 6.47 51.99
C GLY A 308 2.34 5.29 51.09
N VAL A 309 1.42 4.35 50.85
CA VAL A 309 1.66 3.17 49.99
C VAL A 309 1.22 3.50 48.57
N MET A 310 2.16 3.42 47.61
CA MET A 310 1.84 3.53 46.18
C MET A 310 1.35 2.18 45.63
N PRO A 311 0.31 2.17 44.78
CA PRO A 311 -0.12 0.97 44.09
C PRO A 311 0.96 0.44 43.14
N THR A 312 1.03 -0.88 43.00
CA THR A 312 1.97 -1.55 42.09
C THR A 312 1.50 -1.47 40.64
N PHE A 313 2.41 -1.67 39.68
CA PHE A 313 2.06 -1.65 38.25
C PHE A 313 0.96 -2.68 37.92
N GLU A 314 1.00 -3.88 38.49
CA GLU A 314 -0.02 -4.93 38.27
C GLU A 314 -1.40 -4.57 38.87
N GLU A 315 -1.45 -3.72 39.89
CA GLU A 315 -2.71 -3.24 40.48
C GLU A 315 -3.38 -2.14 39.65
N ILE A 316 -2.60 -1.45 38.81
CA ILE A 316 -3.04 -0.32 38.00
C ILE A 316 -3.25 -0.73 36.54
N TYR A 317 -2.46 -1.68 36.04
CA TYR A 317 -2.44 -2.12 34.67
C TYR A 317 -2.91 -3.57 34.56
N MET A 318 -4.04 -3.75 33.89
CA MET A 318 -4.61 -5.06 33.58
C MET A 318 -4.27 -5.41 32.14
N ALA A 319 -3.67 -6.58 31.94
CA ALA A 319 -3.44 -7.16 30.63
C ALA A 319 -4.08 -8.55 30.58
N GLU A 320 -4.99 -8.75 29.65
CA GLU A 320 -5.62 -10.03 29.39
C GLU A 320 -5.31 -10.47 27.96
N GLU A 321 -5.01 -11.76 27.80
CA GLU A 321 -4.84 -12.41 26.50
C GLU A 321 -5.84 -13.56 26.41
N SER A 322 -6.59 -13.63 25.31
CA SER A 322 -7.44 -14.78 25.01
C SER A 322 -7.30 -15.19 23.55
N SER A 323 -7.30 -16.49 23.31
CA SER A 323 -7.41 -17.04 21.96
C SER A 323 -8.87 -16.97 21.52
N LEU A 324 -9.08 -16.56 20.27
CA LEU A 324 -10.39 -16.57 19.64
C LEU A 324 -10.49 -17.76 18.69
N ASP A 325 -11.67 -18.36 18.63
CA ASP A 325 -11.94 -19.46 17.72
C ASP A 325 -11.80 -19.00 16.25
N PRO A 326 -11.38 -19.90 15.33
CA PRO A 326 -11.40 -19.61 13.91
C PRO A 326 -12.83 -19.29 13.46
N PRO A 327 -13.01 -18.35 12.52
CA PRO A 327 -14.33 -18.08 11.97
C PRO A 327 -14.86 -19.32 11.23
N ASP A 328 -16.17 -19.58 11.34
CA ASP A 328 -16.86 -20.70 10.68
C ASP A 328 -16.71 -20.69 9.14
N GLY A 329 -16.41 -19.52 8.57
CA GLY A 329 -16.27 -19.29 7.13
C GLY A 329 -14.82 -19.10 6.69
N THR A 330 -14.64 -19.06 5.36
CA THR A 330 -13.33 -18.76 4.78
C THR A 330 -13.00 -17.28 4.90
N VAL A 331 -11.83 -16.94 5.42
CA VAL A 331 -11.39 -15.55 5.51
C VAL A 331 -10.99 -15.05 4.12
N LYS A 332 -11.65 -13.99 3.66
CA LYS A 332 -11.49 -13.48 2.30
C LYS A 332 -10.81 -12.12 2.31
N ILE A 333 -9.65 -12.02 1.68
CA ILE A 333 -8.95 -10.76 1.44
C ILE A 333 -9.08 -10.40 -0.03
N ARG A 334 -9.62 -9.23 -0.32
CA ARG A 334 -9.79 -8.70 -1.68
C ARG A 334 -8.66 -7.76 -2.01
N TYR A 335 -8.10 -7.88 -3.21
CA TYR A 335 -7.08 -6.97 -3.70
C TYR A 335 -7.72 -5.87 -4.55
N PRO A 336 -7.22 -4.63 -4.43
CA PRO A 336 -7.76 -3.49 -5.15
C PRO A 336 -7.75 -3.69 -6.67
N ALA A 337 -8.94 -3.64 -7.27
CA ALA A 337 -9.10 -3.48 -8.70
C ALA A 337 -8.71 -2.05 -9.12
N TRP A 338 -8.26 -1.88 -10.36
CA TRP A 338 -7.97 -0.56 -10.90
C TRP A 338 -8.23 -0.49 -12.40
N ALA A 339 -8.64 0.70 -12.82
CA ALA A 339 -8.81 1.07 -14.21
C ALA A 339 -7.69 2.01 -14.63
N ARG A 340 -7.18 1.85 -15.85
CA ARG A 340 -6.18 2.71 -16.44
C ARG A 340 -6.54 3.07 -17.87
N PHE A 341 -6.40 4.34 -18.19
CA PHE A 341 -6.60 4.92 -19.50
C PHE A 341 -5.31 5.58 -19.91
N GLY A 342 -4.67 5.05 -20.94
CA GLY A 342 -3.38 5.51 -21.40
C GLY A 342 -3.46 6.19 -22.75
N LEU A 343 -2.60 7.19 -22.91
CA LEU A 343 -2.43 7.98 -24.10
C LEU A 343 -0.95 8.13 -24.40
N ARG A 344 -0.57 7.96 -25.65
CA ARG A 344 0.79 8.16 -26.14
C ARG A 344 0.76 9.04 -27.37
N ARG A 345 1.73 9.96 -27.44
CA ARG A 345 2.07 10.72 -28.65
C ARG A 345 3.54 10.51 -29.00
N GLN A 346 3.81 9.98 -30.18
CA GLN A 346 5.13 10.06 -30.77
C GLN A 346 5.35 11.49 -31.28
N LEU A 347 6.32 12.19 -30.70
CA LEU A 347 6.64 13.58 -31.04
C LEU A 347 7.68 13.61 -32.17
N ASN A 348 8.67 12.72 -32.11
CA ASN A 348 9.62 12.45 -33.17
C ASN A 348 10.12 10.97 -33.00
N PRO A 349 11.04 10.46 -33.84
CA PRO A 349 11.49 9.07 -33.74
C PRO A 349 12.09 8.66 -32.38
N GLU A 350 12.71 9.61 -31.67
CA GLU A 350 13.44 9.37 -30.41
C GLU A 350 12.64 9.81 -29.18
N VAL A 351 11.59 10.63 -29.34
CA VAL A 351 10.86 11.26 -28.23
C VAL A 351 9.40 10.88 -28.26
N VAL A 352 8.94 10.34 -27.15
CA VAL A 352 7.56 9.93 -26.92
C VAL A 352 7.03 10.62 -25.67
N TRP A 353 5.88 11.25 -25.80
CA TRP A 353 5.09 11.68 -24.65
C TRP A 353 4.06 10.61 -24.29
N VAL A 354 3.87 10.39 -23.00
CA VAL A 354 2.91 9.44 -22.44
C VAL A 354 2.12 10.08 -21.30
N SER A 355 0.85 9.72 -21.20
CA SER A 355 -0.05 10.17 -20.15
C SER A 355 -0.99 9.04 -19.79
N ASP A 356 -1.11 8.73 -18.50
CA ASP A 356 -2.06 7.75 -17.99
C ASP A 356 -2.96 8.38 -16.93
N PHE A 357 -4.26 8.10 -17.02
CA PHE A 357 -5.21 8.29 -15.94
C PHE A 357 -5.49 6.93 -15.32
N SER A 358 -5.42 6.83 -14.00
CA SER A 358 -5.74 5.59 -13.30
C SER A 358 -6.56 5.86 -12.05
N ALA A 359 -7.44 4.93 -11.70
CA ALA A 359 -8.22 4.97 -10.47
C ALA A 359 -8.24 3.58 -9.83
N SER A 360 -8.11 3.54 -8.51
CA SER A 360 -8.44 2.37 -7.71
C SER A 360 -9.71 2.64 -6.90
N PHE A 361 -10.29 1.60 -6.34
CA PHE A 361 -11.59 1.64 -5.64
C PHE A 361 -11.48 1.18 -4.18
N HIS A 362 -10.26 1.06 -3.66
CA HIS A 362 -9.98 0.57 -2.31
C HIS A 362 -8.77 1.30 -1.73
N ASN A 363 -8.72 1.38 -0.40
CA ASN A 363 -7.67 2.05 0.37
C ASN A 363 -6.81 1.03 1.13
N ILE A 364 -6.19 0.05 0.47
CA ILE A 364 -5.32 -0.96 1.09
C ILE A 364 -4.10 -1.27 0.22
N PHE A 365 -2.95 -1.57 0.83
CA PHE A 365 -1.72 -2.01 0.14
C PHE A 365 -1.38 -1.17 -1.10
N PHE A 366 -1.13 0.11 -0.87
CA PHE A 366 -0.77 1.11 -1.87
C PHE A 366 -1.84 1.50 -2.88
N ALA A 367 -3.04 0.95 -2.78
CA ALA A 367 -4.20 1.48 -3.47
C ALA A 367 -4.79 2.66 -2.70
N ARG A 368 -5.31 3.61 -3.48
CA ARG A 368 -6.12 4.71 -2.98
C ARG A 368 -7.36 4.83 -3.82
N ASP A 369 -8.49 5.08 -3.17
CA ASP A 369 -9.77 5.43 -3.78
C ASP A 369 -9.70 6.88 -4.30
N SER A 370 -8.89 7.06 -5.35
CA SER A 370 -8.56 8.36 -5.91
C SER A 370 -8.15 8.21 -7.38
N TRP A 371 -8.27 9.32 -8.11
CA TRP A 371 -7.75 9.42 -9.47
C TRP A 371 -6.30 9.90 -9.44
N LEU A 372 -5.43 9.18 -10.14
CA LEU A 372 -4.07 9.61 -10.44
C LEU A 372 -3.96 9.97 -11.91
N TRP A 373 -3.36 11.12 -12.19
CA TRP A 373 -2.93 11.50 -13.53
C TRP A 373 -1.41 11.57 -13.57
N SER A 374 -0.82 10.70 -14.41
CA SER A 374 0.62 10.60 -14.60
C SER A 374 0.99 11.06 -16.00
N ASN A 375 2.09 11.81 -16.12
CA ASN A 375 2.64 12.24 -17.40
C ASN A 375 4.14 11.95 -17.43
N GLY A 376 4.64 11.56 -18.58
CA GLY A 376 6.06 11.27 -18.79
C GLY A 376 6.50 11.61 -20.21
N ILE A 377 7.80 11.90 -20.35
CA ILE A 377 8.46 11.98 -21.64
C ILE A 377 9.58 10.95 -21.62
N GLU A 378 9.60 10.10 -22.62
CA GLU A 378 10.66 9.13 -22.85
C GLU A 378 11.50 9.58 -24.04
N ILE A 379 12.82 9.56 -23.86
CA ILE A 379 13.81 9.78 -24.91
C ILE A 379 14.53 8.44 -25.08
N VAL A 380 14.39 7.83 -26.25
CA VAL A 380 14.86 6.48 -26.61
C VAL A 380 16.16 6.54 -27.38
#